data_AF-A0AAV7UQL2-F1
#
_entry.id   AF-A0AAV7UQL2-F1
#
_cell.length_a   1.000
_cell.length_b   1.000
_cell.length_c   1.000
_cell.angle_alpha   90.00
_cell.angle_beta   90.00
_cell.angle_gamma   90.00
#
_symmetry.space_group_name_H-M   'P 1'
#
loop_
_entity.id
_entity.type
_entity.pdbx_description
1 polymer ?
#
loop_
_entity_poly.entity_id
_entity_poly.type
_entity_poly.pdbx_seq_one_letter_code
_entity_poly.pdbx_strand_id
1 'polypeptide(L)'
;MTRHLTGRKEPNQLIQGKTHLACSNRDKTEVLAHTLETSIKPNQASKLTVEIEQEITKQYLEHPPETEAATREECSSDEIQRLIKKLKNGKAPGKDGITNQAIKMFPNAAADRLAKIFNTCLHTNISLKPGKKQESLYSLRLERH
;
A
#
# COMPACT_ATOMS: atom_id res chain seq x y z
N MET A 1 44.25 34.94 33.80
CA MET A 1 44.97 34.32 32.66
C MET A 1 43.95 33.83 31.65
N THR A 2 43.72 34.56 30.57
CA THR A 2 42.67 34.29 29.59
C THR A 2 43.29 33.56 28.39
N ARG A 3 43.02 32.26 28.23
CA ARG A 3 43.54 31.48 27.10
C ARG A 3 42.63 31.70 25.89
N HIS A 4 43.18 32.32 24.84
CA HIS A 4 42.53 32.40 23.52
C HIS A 4 42.72 31.06 22.78
N LEU A 5 41.65 30.54 22.18
CA LEU A 5 41.70 29.38 21.28
C LEU A 5 42.28 29.85 19.94
N THR A 6 43.58 29.65 19.74
CA THR A 6 44.21 29.78 18.42
C THR A 6 43.82 28.58 17.56
N GLY A 7 42.63 28.60 16.99
CA GLY A 7 42.22 27.63 15.99
C GLY A 7 43.14 27.75 14.77
N ARG A 8 44.09 26.81 14.63
CA ARG A 8 44.86 26.68 13.39
C ARG A 8 43.85 26.35 12.28
N LYS A 9 43.63 27.31 11.38
CA LYS A 9 43.00 27.01 10.09
C LYS A 9 44.05 26.25 9.28
N GLU A 10 43.92 24.92 9.22
CA GLU A 10 44.67 24.12 8.26
C GLU A 10 44.49 24.76 6.87
N PRO A 11 45.57 24.93 6.08
CA PRO A 11 45.44 25.48 4.74
C PRO A 11 44.47 24.61 3.94
N ASN A 12 43.42 25.24 3.40
CA ASN A 12 42.37 24.52 2.68
C ASN A 12 43.01 23.63 1.61
N GLN A 13 42.87 22.30 1.75
CA GLN A 13 43.44 21.32 0.83
C GLN A 13 43.14 21.72 -0.62
N LEU A 14 44.18 21.69 -1.46
CA LEU A 14 44.10 22.06 -2.86
C LEU A 14 43.29 20.98 -3.60
N ILE A 15 42.33 21.41 -4.42
CA ILE A 15 41.49 20.47 -5.19
C ILE A 15 42.12 20.33 -6.58
N GLN A 16 42.46 19.10 -6.96
CA GLN A 16 43.06 18.82 -8.27
C GLN A 16 41.97 18.81 -9.35
N GLY A 17 41.93 19.85 -10.18
CA GLY A 17 41.12 19.87 -11.40
C GLY A 17 41.81 19.15 -12.55
N LYS A 18 41.11 18.98 -13.68
CA LYS A 18 41.65 18.32 -14.88
C LYS A 18 42.81 19.08 -15.54
N THR A 19 42.87 20.40 -15.38
CA THR A 19 43.81 21.28 -16.09
C THR A 19 44.72 22.08 -15.17
N HIS A 20 44.31 22.33 -13.93
CA HIS A 20 45.08 23.09 -12.96
C HIS A 20 44.67 22.75 -11.52
N LEU A 21 45.50 23.18 -10.56
CA LEU A 21 45.26 23.03 -9.14
C LEU A 21 44.43 24.22 -8.63
N ALA A 22 43.25 23.95 -8.07
CA ALA A 22 42.33 24.99 -7.61
C ALA A 22 42.77 25.55 -6.25
N CYS A 23 43.17 26.81 -6.24
CA CYS A 23 43.72 27.50 -5.08
C CYS A 23 42.69 28.42 -4.40
N SER A 24 41.81 29.07 -5.17
CA SER A 24 40.71 29.91 -4.64
C SER A 24 39.44 29.10 -4.36
N ASN A 25 38.61 29.57 -3.44
CA ASN A 25 37.28 28.99 -3.21
C ASN A 25 36.42 29.00 -4.50
N ARG A 26 36.59 30.01 -5.36
CA ARG A 26 35.92 30.08 -6.65
C ARG A 26 36.34 28.93 -7.55
N ASP A 27 37.65 28.75 -7.75
CA ASP A 27 38.22 27.68 -8.57
C ASP A 27 37.81 26.30 -8.05
N LYS A 28 37.78 26.14 -6.72
CA LYS A 28 37.33 24.91 -6.07
C LYS A 28 35.87 24.61 -6.39
N THR A 29 35.01 25.63 -6.38
CA THR A 29 33.59 25.49 -6.71
C THR A 29 33.40 25.10 -8.17
N GLU A 30 34.21 25.66 -9.06
CA GLU A 30 34.18 25.36 -10.50
C GLU A 30 34.65 23.93 -10.79
N VAL A 31 35.75 23.49 -10.16
CA VAL A 31 36.23 22.10 -10.27
C VAL A 31 35.18 21.12 -9.73
N LEU A 32 34.52 21.44 -8.62
CA LEU A 32 33.44 20.62 -8.06
C LEU A 32 32.23 20.55 -8.99
N ALA A 33 31.75 21.69 -9.51
CA ALA A 33 30.62 21.74 -10.45
C ALA A 33 30.89 20.86 -11.68
N HIS A 34 32.05 21.05 -12.32
CA HIS A 34 32.46 20.25 -13.46
C HIS A 34 32.59 18.75 -13.13
N THR A 35 33.05 18.41 -11.92
CA THR A 35 33.16 17.01 -11.49
C THR A 35 31.78 16.37 -11.30
N LEU A 36 30.82 17.08 -10.72
CA LEU A 36 29.44 16.61 -10.55
C LEU A 36 28.73 16.43 -11.89
N GLU A 37 28.88 17.38 -12.80
CA GLU A 37 28.30 17.30 -14.15
C GLU A 37 28.80 16.07 -14.93
N THR A 38 30.06 15.68 -14.74
CA THR A 38 30.67 14.58 -15.49
C THR A 38 30.57 13.22 -14.80
N SER A 39 30.38 13.20 -13.48
CA SER A 39 30.37 11.97 -12.67
C SER A 39 28.96 11.38 -12.51
N ILE A 40 27.91 12.17 -12.70
CA ILE A 40 26.53 11.70 -12.61
C ILE A 40 26.08 11.19 -13.99
N LYS A 41 26.05 9.86 -14.15
CA LYS A 41 25.42 9.22 -15.30
C LYS A 41 23.96 8.92 -14.97
N PRO A 42 22.98 9.22 -15.86
CA PRO A 42 21.60 8.82 -15.64
C PRO A 42 21.52 7.29 -15.52
N ASN A 43 20.96 6.83 -14.40
CA ASN A 43 20.84 5.41 -14.11
C ASN A 43 19.86 4.76 -15.11
N GLN A 44 20.35 3.83 -15.93
CA GLN A 44 19.51 3.10 -16.90
C GLN A 44 18.34 2.35 -16.24
N ALA A 45 18.45 2.02 -14.95
CA ALA A 45 17.35 1.40 -14.20
C ALA A 45 16.09 2.28 -14.17
N SER A 46 16.24 3.60 -14.13
CA SER A 46 15.09 4.52 -14.13
C SER A 46 14.31 4.53 -15.45
N LYS A 47 14.99 4.21 -16.56
CA LYS A 47 14.34 4.12 -17.87
C LYS A 47 13.56 2.81 -18.01
N LEU A 48 14.16 1.71 -17.53
CA LEU A 48 13.53 0.39 -17.49
C LEU A 48 12.28 0.39 -16.60
N THR A 49 12.30 1.07 -15.46
CA THR A 49 11.12 1.14 -14.57
C THR A 49 9.94 1.86 -15.23
N VAL A 50 10.19 2.96 -15.94
CA VAL A 50 9.13 3.72 -16.62
C VAL A 50 8.55 2.93 -17.80
N GLU A 51 9.40 2.28 -18.60
CA GLU A 51 8.94 1.44 -19.72
C GLU A 51 8.14 0.23 -19.23
N ILE A 52 8.57 -0.42 -18.13
CA ILE A 52 7.84 -1.52 -17.50
C ILE A 52 6.49 -1.05 -16.97
N GLU A 53 6.43 0.08 -16.26
CA GLU A 53 5.17 0.63 -15.74
C GLU A 53 4.18 0.99 -16.85
N GLN A 54 4.68 1.57 -17.95
CA GLN A 54 3.86 1.89 -19.12
C GLN A 54 3.32 0.64 -19.82
N GLU A 55 4.17 -0.39 -19.97
CA GLU A 55 3.77 -1.66 -20.58
C GLU A 55 2.75 -2.42 -19.72
N ILE A 56 2.96 -2.49 -18.40
CA ILE A 56 1.99 -3.08 -17.45
C ILE A 56 0.65 -2.35 -17.53
N THR A 57 0.68 -1.01 -17.56
CA THR A 57 -0.55 -0.20 -17.66
C THR A 57 -1.28 -0.46 -18.97
N LYS A 58 -0.54 -0.52 -20.09
CA LYS A 58 -1.10 -0.80 -21.41
C LYS A 58 -1.73 -2.19 -21.47
N GLN A 59 -1.03 -3.21 -20.97
CA GLN A 59 -1.55 -4.59 -20.91
C GLN A 59 -2.82 -4.67 -20.05
N TYR A 60 -2.88 -3.93 -18.93
CA TYR A 60 -4.07 -3.88 -18.09
C TYR A 60 -5.27 -3.21 -18.77
N LEU A 61 -5.04 -2.20 -19.64
CA LEU A 61 -6.10 -1.53 -20.38
C LEU A 61 -6.61 -2.36 -21.58
N GLU A 62 -5.70 -3.00 -22.31
CA GLU A 62 -6.03 -3.81 -23.50
C GLU A 62 -6.63 -5.16 -23.11
N HIS A 63 -6.16 -5.73 -22.01
CA HIS A 63 -6.65 -6.98 -21.44
C HIS A 63 -6.91 -6.78 -19.95
N PRO A 64 -8.05 -6.16 -19.59
CA PRO A 64 -8.49 -6.14 -18.21
C PRO A 64 -8.49 -7.58 -17.71
N PRO A 65 -7.87 -7.88 -16.56
CA PRO A 65 -7.91 -9.23 -16.03
C PRO A 65 -9.38 -9.63 -15.95
N GLU A 66 -9.71 -10.74 -16.64
CA GLU A 66 -11.04 -11.34 -16.53
C GLU A 66 -11.31 -11.45 -15.05
N THR A 67 -12.27 -10.66 -14.59
CA THR A 67 -12.51 -10.60 -13.16
C THR A 67 -13.01 -12.00 -12.82
N GLU A 68 -12.24 -12.76 -12.04
CA GLU A 68 -12.65 -14.05 -11.47
C GLU A 68 -14.00 -13.96 -10.71
N ALA A 69 -14.54 -12.74 -10.56
CA ALA A 69 -15.93 -12.46 -10.25
C ALA A 69 -16.96 -13.22 -11.10
N ALA A 70 -16.66 -13.64 -12.34
CA ALA A 70 -17.61 -14.37 -13.18
C ALA A 70 -17.88 -15.81 -12.69
N THR A 71 -17.03 -16.37 -11.82
CA THR A 71 -17.16 -17.74 -11.29
C THR A 71 -17.46 -17.80 -9.80
N ARG A 72 -17.74 -16.66 -9.14
CA ARG A 72 -18.22 -16.68 -7.76
C ARG A 72 -19.71 -17.04 -7.76
N GLU A 73 -20.04 -18.17 -7.15
CA GLU A 73 -21.43 -18.53 -6.87
C GLU A 73 -22.11 -17.38 -6.12
N GLU A 74 -23.18 -16.85 -6.73
CA GLU A 74 -24.00 -15.82 -6.11
C GLU A 74 -24.73 -16.41 -4.89
N CYS A 75 -24.72 -15.68 -3.77
CA CYS A 75 -25.53 -16.06 -2.61
C CYS A 75 -27.02 -15.96 -2.97
N SER A 76 -27.75 -17.05 -2.78
CA SER A 76 -29.21 -17.08 -2.94
C SER A 76 -29.92 -16.63 -1.66
N SER A 77 -31.11 -16.02 -1.79
CA SER A 77 -31.95 -15.63 -0.65
C SER A 77 -32.25 -16.82 0.28
N ASP A 78 -32.48 -18.01 -0.28
CA ASP A 78 -32.71 -19.22 0.51
C ASP A 78 -31.50 -19.63 1.34
N GLU A 79 -30.29 -19.42 0.80
CA GLU A 79 -29.05 -19.67 1.54
C GLU A 79 -28.94 -18.74 2.74
N ILE A 80 -29.19 -17.45 2.52
CA ILE A 80 -29.19 -16.44 3.58
C ILE A 80 -30.23 -16.77 4.66
N GLN A 81 -31.44 -17.17 4.28
CA GLN A 81 -32.47 -17.58 5.25
C GLN A 81 -32.03 -18.80 6.08
N ARG A 82 -31.43 -19.81 5.44
CA ARG A 82 -30.88 -20.98 6.15
C ARG A 82 -29.79 -20.58 7.14
N LEU A 83 -28.92 -19.63 6.76
CA LEU A 83 -27.84 -19.14 7.62
C LEU A 83 -28.38 -18.33 8.81
N ILE A 84 -29.36 -17.44 8.59
CA ILE A 84 -30.02 -16.68 9.65
C ILE A 84 -30.62 -17.63 10.71
N LYS A 85 -31.27 -18.71 10.28
CA LYS A 85 -31.85 -19.71 11.18
C LYS A 85 -30.77 -20.43 12.02
N LYS A 86 -29.60 -20.69 11.44
CA LYS A 86 -28.45 -21.34 12.10
C LYS A 86 -27.74 -20.45 13.14
N LEU A 87 -28.01 -19.14 13.18
CA LEU A 87 -27.39 -18.24 14.17
C LEU A 87 -27.71 -18.71 15.60
N LYS A 88 -26.70 -18.76 16.48
CA LYS A 88 -26.90 -19.13 17.89
C LYS A 88 -27.50 -17.94 18.66
N ASN A 89 -28.53 -18.19 19.47
CA ASN A 89 -29.07 -17.17 20.38
C ASN A 89 -28.09 -16.92 21.55
N GLY A 90 -28.22 -15.78 22.23
CA GLY A 90 -27.38 -15.42 23.38
C GLY A 90 -25.94 -15.05 23.04
N LYS A 91 -25.64 -14.79 21.75
CA LYS A 91 -24.37 -14.16 21.36
C LYS A 91 -24.43 -12.66 21.64
N ALA A 92 -23.32 -12.11 22.11
CA ALA A 92 -23.17 -10.68 22.27
C ALA A 92 -23.37 -9.98 20.91
N PRO A 93 -24.09 -8.84 20.86
CA PRO A 93 -24.25 -8.04 19.64
C PRO A 93 -22.91 -7.57 19.07
N GLY A 94 -22.92 -7.26 17.76
CA GLY A 94 -21.81 -6.56 17.13
C GLY A 94 -21.70 -5.10 17.57
N LYS A 95 -20.80 -4.34 16.92
CA LYS A 95 -20.68 -2.88 17.13
C LYS A 95 -21.96 -2.13 16.74
N ASP A 96 -22.75 -2.73 15.86
CA ASP A 96 -24.07 -2.25 15.42
C ASP A 96 -25.16 -2.38 16.50
N GLY A 97 -24.92 -3.14 17.58
CA GLY A 97 -25.91 -3.40 18.63
C GLY A 97 -27.02 -4.36 18.20
N ILE A 98 -26.95 -4.95 17.02
CA ILE A 98 -27.99 -5.85 16.50
C ILE A 98 -27.76 -7.26 17.07
N THR A 99 -28.76 -7.80 17.77
CA THR A 99 -28.71 -9.16 18.32
C THR A 99 -29.04 -10.22 17.27
N ASN A 100 -28.55 -11.44 17.44
CA ASN A 100 -28.95 -12.57 16.59
C ASN A 100 -30.47 -12.86 16.66
N GLN A 101 -31.13 -12.53 17.77
CA GLN A 101 -32.59 -12.62 17.87
C GLN A 101 -33.27 -11.60 16.95
N ALA A 102 -32.80 -10.35 16.92
CA ALA A 102 -33.33 -9.33 16.03
C ALA A 102 -33.17 -9.73 14.55
N ILE A 103 -32.01 -10.29 14.17
CA ILE A 103 -31.75 -10.77 12.81
C ILE A 103 -32.73 -11.89 12.42
N LYS A 104 -33.03 -12.82 13.34
CA LYS A 104 -34.01 -13.90 13.11
C LYS A 104 -35.44 -13.41 12.94
N MET A 105 -35.77 -12.23 13.46
CA MET A 105 -37.09 -11.60 13.33
C MET A 105 -37.24 -10.80 12.05
N PHE A 106 -36.21 -10.75 11.20
CA PHE A 106 -36.31 -10.02 9.93
C PHE A 106 -37.37 -10.64 9.01
N PRO A 107 -38.13 -9.79 8.28
CA PRO A 107 -39.06 -10.27 7.27
C PRO A 107 -38.30 -10.97 6.14
N ASN A 108 -38.95 -11.90 5.43
CA ASN A 108 -38.33 -12.66 4.34
C ASN A 108 -37.71 -11.74 3.27
N ALA A 109 -38.33 -10.60 2.97
CA ALA A 109 -37.81 -9.59 2.05
C ALA A 109 -36.45 -8.98 2.46
N ALA A 110 -36.06 -9.10 3.73
CA ALA A 110 -34.75 -8.69 4.18
C ALA A 110 -33.65 -9.66 3.73
N ALA A 111 -33.95 -10.96 3.59
CA ALA A 111 -33.01 -11.93 3.07
C ALA A 111 -32.61 -11.62 1.62
N ASP A 112 -33.55 -11.17 0.80
CA ASP A 112 -33.29 -10.74 -0.58
C ASP A 112 -32.35 -9.53 -0.63
N ARG A 113 -32.53 -8.57 0.29
CA ARG A 113 -31.66 -7.39 0.39
C ARG A 113 -30.26 -7.78 0.87
N LEU A 114 -30.17 -8.68 1.85
CA LEU A 114 -28.89 -9.20 2.34
C LEU A 114 -28.14 -9.96 1.25
N ALA A 115 -28.81 -10.81 0.48
CA ALA A 115 -28.22 -11.50 -0.67
C ALA A 115 -27.62 -10.52 -1.68
N LYS A 116 -28.35 -9.46 -2.05
CA LYS A 116 -27.84 -8.40 -2.93
C LYS A 116 -26.62 -7.69 -2.36
N ILE A 117 -26.63 -7.37 -1.07
CA ILE A 117 -25.48 -6.72 -0.40
C ILE A 117 -24.27 -7.66 -0.43
N PHE A 118 -24.43 -8.93 -0.06
CA PHE A 118 -23.34 -9.90 -0.07
C PHE A 118 -22.77 -10.11 -1.48
N ASN A 119 -23.62 -10.29 -2.49
CA ASN A 119 -23.17 -10.44 -3.88
C ASN A 119 -22.42 -9.19 -4.35
N THR A 120 -22.96 -8.00 -4.05
CA THR A 120 -22.27 -6.74 -4.37
C THR A 120 -20.89 -6.68 -3.72
N CYS A 121 -20.76 -7.03 -2.43
CA CYS A 121 -19.46 -7.07 -1.74
C CYS A 121 -18.49 -8.09 -2.37
N LEU A 122 -18.98 -9.26 -2.77
CA LEU A 122 -18.18 -10.31 -3.41
C LEU A 122 -17.63 -9.89 -4.78
N HIS A 123 -18.36 -9.05 -5.52
CA HIS A 123 -17.93 -8.52 -6.83
C HIS A 123 -17.06 -7.25 -6.71
N THR A 124 -17.26 -6.42 -5.68
CA THR A 124 -16.61 -5.10 -5.57
C THR A 124 -15.32 -5.10 -4.73
N ASN A 125 -14.84 -6.26 -4.27
CA ASN A 125 -13.67 -6.39 -3.39
C ASN A 125 -13.77 -5.50 -2.12
N ILE A 126 -14.99 -5.19 -1.68
CA ILE A 126 -15.25 -4.41 -0.46
C ILE A 126 -15.06 -5.34 0.74
N SER A 127 -14.01 -5.09 1.52
CA SER A 127 -13.75 -5.84 2.75
C SER A 127 -14.74 -5.45 3.85
N LEU A 128 -15.69 -6.34 4.15
CA LEU A 128 -16.46 -6.27 5.39
C LEU A 128 -15.49 -6.50 6.56
N LYS A 129 -15.32 -5.50 7.43
CA LYS A 129 -14.32 -5.55 8.50
C LYS A 129 -14.44 -6.86 9.29
N PRO A 130 -13.33 -7.61 9.46
CA PRO A 130 -13.37 -8.85 10.20
C PRO A 130 -13.75 -8.59 11.66
N GLY A 131 -14.54 -9.49 12.25
CA GLY A 131 -14.83 -9.45 13.68
C GLY A 131 -13.57 -9.74 14.51
N LYS A 132 -13.58 -9.37 15.80
CA LYS A 132 -12.40 -9.47 16.70
C LYS A 132 -11.66 -10.82 16.71
N LYS A 133 -12.34 -11.93 16.37
CA LYS A 133 -11.71 -13.26 16.27
C LYS A 133 -10.93 -13.48 14.98
N GLN A 134 -11.33 -12.86 13.88
CA GLN A 134 -10.64 -12.94 12.60
C GLN A 134 -9.42 -12.01 12.56
N GLU A 135 -9.47 -10.83 13.19
CA GLU A 135 -8.31 -9.93 13.30
C GLU A 135 -7.10 -10.66 13.91
N SER A 136 -7.29 -11.44 14.99
CA SER A 136 -6.22 -12.24 15.59
C SER A 136 -5.61 -13.28 14.63
N LEU A 137 -6.41 -13.87 13.73
CA LEU A 137 -5.92 -14.85 12.75
C LEU A 137 -5.15 -14.19 11.60
N TYR A 138 -5.51 -12.97 11.20
CA TYR A 138 -4.76 -12.21 10.19
C TYR A 138 -3.43 -11.71 10.74
N SER A 139 -3.39 -11.22 11.98
CA SER A 139 -2.13 -10.84 12.65
C SER A 139 -1.18 -12.04 12.75
N LEU A 140 -1.67 -13.22 13.14
CA LEU A 140 -0.87 -14.43 13.25
C LEU A 140 -0.37 -14.99 11.91
N ARG A 141 -1.01 -14.63 10.79
CA ARG A 141 -0.62 -15.04 9.44
C ARG A 141 0.38 -14.07 8.80
N LEU A 142 0.36 -12.79 9.16
CA LEU A 142 1.36 -11.80 8.71
C LEU A 142 2.71 -11.97 9.42
N GLU A 143 2.75 -12.50 10.64
CA GLU A 143 3.99 -12.73 11.39
C GLU A 143 4.80 -13.97 10.93
N ARG A 144 4.38 -14.65 9.84
CA ARG A 144 5.05 -15.87 9.32
C ARG A 144 5.77 -15.68 7.98
N HIS A 145 5.96 -14.45 7.52
CA HIS A 145 6.81 -14.12 6.37
C HIS A 145 7.91 -13.14 6.79
#